data_AF-A0A1L3NG51-F1
#
_entry.id   AF-A0A1L3NG51-F1
#
_cell.length_a   1.000
_cell.length_b   1.000
_cell.length_c   1.000
_cell.angle_alpha   90.00
_cell.angle_beta   90.00
_cell.angle_gamma   90.00
#
_symmetry.space_group_name_H-M   'P 1'
#
loop_
_entity.id
_entity.type
_entity.pdbx_description
1 polymer ?
#
loop_
_entity_poly.entity_id
_entity_poly.type
_entity_poly.pdbx_seq_one_letter_code
_entity_poly.pdbx_strand_id
1 'polypeptide(L)'
;MKKINIKKCILFSYLLCFMLILIGCDIIEPETVSVDKTLPRLNTLNGNTLQLVHDIEGFKFKSNYNTGKYTLNNWRITDSKNIKMQTWITDVPNGTEVLIEHVHIDISLKSCSPQLDGLKQDSMDDSYHGYSQDGFLISNKYPYENTFAIDGFSKDIIDGWNFYCGDYGNGHLSSERLTEKNLIKNGTYANKLTVVYDLLIKNKGEQKYHTKSIVDEILIPAQIEENSTTNLNNKTSSNELKENNSKEK
;
A
#
# COMPACT_ATOMS: atom_id res chain seq x y z
N MET A 1 -26.89 -66.23 19.60
CA MET A 1 -25.95 -65.40 18.81
C MET A 1 -26.64 -64.95 17.53
N LYS A 2 -26.92 -63.64 17.37
CA LYS A 2 -27.57 -63.12 16.15
C LYS A 2 -26.60 -63.21 14.97
N LYS A 3 -26.96 -63.93 13.90
CA LYS A 3 -26.18 -63.99 12.65
C LYS A 3 -26.10 -62.59 12.05
N ILE A 4 -24.91 -62.00 12.06
CA ILE A 4 -24.63 -60.76 11.35
C ILE A 4 -24.76 -61.05 9.85
N ASN A 5 -25.68 -60.33 9.20
CA ASN A 5 -25.90 -60.49 7.77
C ASN A 5 -24.81 -59.72 7.02
N ILE A 6 -23.76 -60.44 6.60
CA ILE A 6 -22.56 -59.91 5.93
C ILE A 6 -22.92 -59.01 4.74
N LYS A 7 -24.01 -59.31 4.00
CA LYS A 7 -24.47 -58.47 2.88
C LYS A 7 -24.96 -57.09 3.34
N LYS A 8 -25.59 -56.98 4.51
CA LYS A 8 -26.01 -55.70 5.10
C LYS A 8 -24.80 -54.89 5.59
N CYS A 9 -23.77 -55.54 6.13
CA CYS A 9 -22.53 -54.87 6.53
C CYS A 9 -21.77 -54.32 5.32
N ILE A 10 -21.70 -55.08 4.22
CA ILE A 10 -21.06 -54.63 2.97
C ILE A 10 -21.83 -53.43 2.38
N LEU A 11 -23.16 -53.50 2.33
CA LEU A 11 -23.99 -52.39 1.85
C LEU A 11 -23.83 -51.12 2.70
N PHE A 12 -23.75 -51.28 4.02
CA PHE A 12 -23.53 -50.17 4.95
C PHE A 12 -22.13 -49.56 4.79
N SER A 13 -21.11 -50.38 4.52
CA SER A 13 -19.76 -49.92 4.22
C SER A 13 -19.70 -49.13 2.91
N TYR A 14 -20.40 -49.58 1.87
CA TYR A 14 -20.47 -48.83 0.61
C TYR A 14 -21.22 -47.51 0.78
N LEU A 15 -22.31 -47.49 1.54
CA LEU A 15 -23.05 -46.26 1.84
C LEU A 15 -22.20 -45.26 2.64
N LEU A 16 -21.42 -45.74 3.62
CA LEU A 16 -20.52 -44.91 4.42
C LEU A 16 -19.36 -44.34 3.59
N CYS A 17 -18.75 -45.15 2.70
CA CYS A 17 -17.76 -44.66 1.75
C CYS A 17 -18.34 -43.65 0.76
N PHE A 18 -19.57 -43.84 0.28
CA PHE A 18 -20.23 -42.90 -0.63
C PHE A 18 -20.53 -41.56 0.05
N MET A 19 -20.91 -41.58 1.34
CA MET A 19 -21.12 -40.36 2.13
C MET A 19 -19.82 -39.59 2.41
N LEU A 20 -18.67 -40.27 2.54
CA LEU A 20 -17.37 -39.62 2.74
C LEU A 20 -16.85 -38.93 1.47
N ILE A 21 -17.28 -39.37 0.28
CA ILE A 21 -16.89 -38.77 -1.00
C ILE A 21 -17.75 -37.54 -1.34
N LEU A 22 -18.96 -37.44 -0.76
CA LEU A 22 -19.89 -36.31 -0.96
C LEU A 22 -19.60 -35.11 -0.06
N ILE A 23 -18.65 -35.20 0.87
CA ILE A 23 -18.06 -34.04 1.53
C ILE A 23 -17.12 -33.42 0.50
N GLY A 24 -17.70 -32.71 -0.47
CA GLY A 24 -16.94 -31.84 -1.34
C GLY A 24 -16.18 -30.87 -0.44
N CYS A 25 -14.85 -31.00 -0.40
CA CYS A 25 -14.03 -29.83 -0.13
C CYS A 25 -14.32 -28.89 -1.29
N ASP A 26 -15.26 -27.97 -1.11
CA ASP A 26 -15.26 -26.76 -1.89
C ASP A 26 -13.88 -26.15 -1.67
N ILE A 27 -13.01 -26.28 -2.67
CA ILE A 27 -11.76 -25.53 -2.72
C ILE A 27 -12.23 -24.10 -2.97
N ILE A 28 -12.52 -23.40 -1.89
CA ILE A 28 -12.75 -21.97 -1.92
C ILE A 28 -11.41 -21.39 -2.38
N GLU A 29 -11.35 -20.98 -3.65
CA GLU A 29 -10.20 -20.21 -4.11
C GLU A 29 -10.12 -18.97 -3.23
N PRO A 30 -8.95 -18.68 -2.62
CA PRO A 30 -8.82 -17.52 -1.77
C PRO A 30 -9.13 -16.28 -2.60
N GLU A 31 -10.00 -15.42 -2.07
CA GLU A 31 -10.25 -14.11 -2.64
C GLU A 31 -8.92 -13.34 -2.73
N THR A 32 -8.65 -12.73 -3.89
CA THR A 32 -7.42 -11.95 -4.12
C THR A 32 -7.73 -10.59 -4.70
N VAL A 33 -6.93 -9.60 -4.30
CA VAL A 33 -6.97 -8.24 -4.84
C VAL A 33 -5.85 -8.09 -5.88
N SER A 34 -6.14 -7.43 -7.01
CA SER A 34 -5.14 -7.19 -8.04
C SER A 34 -4.15 -6.08 -7.63
N VAL A 35 -2.87 -6.25 -7.97
CA VAL A 35 -1.84 -5.24 -7.76
C VAL A 35 -2.15 -3.96 -8.53
N ASP A 36 -2.12 -2.82 -7.85
CA ASP A 36 -2.23 -1.50 -8.44
C ASP A 36 -0.96 -1.14 -9.24
N LYS A 37 -1.17 -0.82 -10.51
CA LYS A 37 -0.13 -0.45 -11.49
C LYS A 37 -0.31 0.98 -12.00
N THR A 38 -1.32 1.70 -11.53
CA THR A 38 -1.72 3.01 -12.03
C THR A 38 -1.12 4.14 -11.22
N LEU A 39 -0.94 3.93 -9.91
CA LEU A 39 -0.39 4.93 -9.02
C LEU A 39 1.14 5.08 -9.18
N PRO A 40 1.66 6.32 -9.04
CA PRO A 40 3.10 6.55 -9.04
C PRO A 40 3.76 5.80 -7.88
N ARG A 41 4.95 5.24 -8.15
CA ARG A 41 5.76 4.53 -7.15
C ARG A 41 6.94 5.37 -6.71
N LEU A 42 7.20 5.39 -5.40
CA LEU A 42 8.30 6.14 -4.82
C LEU A 42 9.67 5.55 -5.21
N ASN A 43 9.76 4.25 -5.55
CA ASN A 43 11.01 3.59 -5.94
C ASN A 43 11.50 3.89 -7.37
N THR A 44 10.67 4.52 -8.22
CA THR A 44 11.01 4.84 -9.61
C THR A 44 11.70 6.20 -9.80
N LEU A 45 12.23 6.79 -8.73
CA LEU A 45 12.75 8.17 -8.73
C LEU A 45 14.17 8.27 -8.15
N ASN A 46 14.78 9.43 -8.37
CA ASN A 46 16.18 9.76 -8.05
C ASN A 46 16.45 9.74 -6.53
N GLY A 47 16.60 8.55 -5.93
CA GLY A 47 16.89 8.36 -4.50
C GLY A 47 15.63 8.29 -3.63
N ASN A 48 15.49 9.22 -2.69
CA ASN A 48 14.48 9.20 -1.62
C ASN A 48 13.35 10.24 -1.82
N THR A 49 13.21 10.77 -3.04
CA THR A 49 12.41 11.99 -3.30
C THR A 49 11.41 11.78 -4.45
N LEU A 50 10.16 12.20 -4.25
CA LEU A 50 9.13 12.28 -5.31
C LEU A 50 8.53 13.68 -5.37
N GLN A 51 8.50 14.25 -6.57
CA GLN A 51 7.83 15.50 -6.84
C GLN A 51 6.60 15.27 -7.73
N LEU A 52 5.46 15.84 -7.34
CA LEU A 52 4.22 15.87 -8.12
C LEU A 52 3.87 17.33 -8.45
N VAL A 53 3.16 17.51 -9.56
CA VAL A 53 2.77 18.83 -10.06
C VAL A 53 1.32 18.76 -10.53
N HIS A 54 0.49 19.67 -10.04
CA HIS A 54 -0.91 19.84 -10.40
C HIS A 54 -1.13 21.23 -10.97
N ASP A 55 -1.90 21.33 -12.05
CA ASP A 55 -2.36 22.61 -12.60
C ASP A 55 -3.73 22.96 -11.98
N ILE A 56 -3.82 24.10 -11.30
CA ILE A 56 -5.01 24.56 -10.58
C ILE A 56 -5.27 26.01 -10.98
N GLU A 57 -6.40 26.28 -11.63
CA GLU A 57 -6.93 27.65 -11.82
C GLU A 57 -5.89 28.66 -12.35
N GLY A 58 -4.97 28.19 -13.21
CA GLY A 58 -3.94 29.01 -13.84
C GLY A 58 -2.60 29.08 -13.11
N PHE A 59 -2.45 28.41 -11.96
CA PHE A 59 -1.17 28.25 -11.24
C PHE A 59 -0.78 26.77 -11.10
N LYS A 60 0.48 26.54 -10.70
CA LYS A 60 1.00 25.19 -10.46
C LYS A 60 1.15 24.95 -8.96
N PHE A 61 0.56 23.87 -8.47
CA PHE A 61 0.78 23.35 -7.13
C PHE A 61 1.79 22.21 -7.21
N LYS A 62 2.89 22.32 -6.47
CA LYS A 62 3.99 21.36 -6.49
C LYS A 62 4.17 20.80 -5.10
N SER A 63 4.16 19.49 -5.00
CA SER A 63 4.41 18.74 -3.77
C SER A 63 5.66 17.90 -3.91
N ASN A 64 6.41 17.78 -2.83
CA ASN A 64 7.65 17.02 -2.77
C ASN A 64 7.68 16.18 -1.49
N TYR A 65 7.90 14.88 -1.65
CA TYR A 65 7.91 13.89 -0.58
C TYR A 65 9.29 13.29 -0.44
N ASN A 66 9.82 13.21 0.78
CA ASN A 66 11.18 12.76 1.02
C ASN A 66 11.29 11.92 2.30
N THR A 67 11.85 10.70 2.21
CA THR A 67 12.07 9.81 3.37
C THR A 67 13.35 10.14 4.17
N GLY A 68 14.02 11.24 3.84
CA GLY A 68 15.24 11.73 4.47
C GLY A 68 16.40 10.74 4.31
N LYS A 69 16.91 10.30 5.46
CA LYS A 69 17.99 9.28 5.53
C LYS A 69 17.46 7.86 5.46
N TYR A 70 16.15 7.67 5.60
CA TYR A 70 15.53 6.35 5.54
C TYR A 70 15.48 5.92 4.07
N THR A 71 16.31 4.96 3.68
CA THR A 71 16.42 4.50 2.30
C THR A 71 15.25 3.58 1.94
N LEU A 72 14.73 3.72 0.73
CA LEU A 72 13.62 2.86 0.26
C LEU A 72 14.01 1.38 0.19
N ASN A 73 15.29 1.06 -0.03
CA ASN A 73 15.79 -0.32 0.02
C ASN A 73 15.62 -0.97 1.40
N ASN A 74 15.55 -0.15 2.45
CA ASN A 74 15.35 -0.59 3.82
C ASN A 74 13.91 -0.34 4.29
N TRP A 75 12.99 0.07 3.41
CA TRP A 75 11.59 0.32 3.76
C TRP A 75 10.95 -0.91 4.37
N ARG A 76 10.60 -0.79 5.65
CA ARG A 76 9.82 -1.76 6.39
C ARG A 76 8.54 -1.12 6.84
N ILE A 77 7.42 -1.79 6.63
CA ILE A 77 6.10 -1.36 7.08
C ILE A 77 6.13 -1.14 8.60
N THR A 78 6.71 -2.07 9.36
CA THR A 78 6.68 -2.05 10.83
C THR A 78 7.60 -1.04 11.50
N ASP A 79 8.51 -0.40 10.77
CA ASP A 79 9.48 0.54 11.35
C ASP A 79 8.86 1.91 11.61
N SER A 80 9.29 2.58 12.68
CA SER A 80 9.03 4.00 12.86
C SER A 80 9.91 4.82 11.92
N LYS A 81 9.32 5.77 11.20
CA LYS A 81 9.99 6.54 10.14
C LYS A 81 9.23 7.81 9.83
N ASN A 82 9.90 8.74 9.14
CA ASN A 82 9.32 10.04 8.81
C ASN A 82 9.29 10.25 7.30
N ILE A 83 8.20 10.84 6.80
CA ILE A 83 8.12 11.41 5.46
C ILE A 83 8.07 12.92 5.60
N LYS A 84 9.10 13.59 5.09
CA LYS A 84 9.13 15.04 4.96
C LYS A 84 8.34 15.44 3.73
N MET A 85 7.51 16.45 3.89
CA MET A 85 6.69 16.99 2.82
C MET A 85 7.00 18.47 2.65
N GLN A 86 7.10 18.89 1.41
CA GLN A 86 7.27 20.28 1.05
C GLN A 86 6.36 20.62 -0.12
N THR A 87 5.59 21.69 0.02
CA THR A 87 4.59 22.09 -0.96
C THR A 87 4.68 23.57 -1.24
N TRP A 88 4.63 23.94 -2.52
CA TRP A 88 4.68 25.35 -2.94
C TRP A 88 3.90 25.57 -4.24
N ILE A 89 3.59 26.84 -4.49
CA ILE A 89 2.87 27.27 -5.70
C ILE A 89 3.74 28.18 -6.56
N THR A 90 3.61 28.02 -7.88
CA THR A 90 4.23 28.90 -8.89
C THR A 90 3.19 29.42 -9.86
N ASP A 91 3.52 30.50 -10.57
CA ASP A 91 2.68 31.06 -11.63
C ASP A 91 1.30 31.56 -11.15
N VAL A 92 1.23 32.01 -9.89
CA VAL A 92 0.00 32.51 -9.27
C VAL A 92 -0.49 33.78 -9.98
N PRO A 93 -1.74 33.81 -10.51
CA PRO A 93 -2.27 34.99 -11.17
C PRO A 93 -2.29 36.21 -10.26
N ASN A 94 -1.98 37.39 -10.81
CA ASN A 94 -1.86 38.62 -10.03
C ASN A 94 -3.16 38.96 -9.27
N GLY A 95 -3.05 39.17 -7.97
CA GLY A 95 -4.17 39.46 -7.08
C GLY A 95 -4.91 38.22 -6.58
N THR A 96 -4.38 37.01 -6.82
CA THR A 96 -4.89 35.76 -6.23
C THR A 96 -4.18 35.47 -4.92
N GLU A 97 -4.96 35.16 -3.89
CA GLU A 97 -4.49 34.65 -2.61
C GLU A 97 -4.77 33.16 -2.53
N VAL A 98 -3.77 32.39 -2.08
CA VAL A 98 -3.87 30.94 -1.92
C VAL A 98 -3.31 30.56 -0.56
N LEU A 99 -4.09 29.83 0.22
CA LEU A 99 -3.72 29.29 1.53
C LEU A 99 -3.97 27.78 1.54
N ILE A 100 -3.24 27.04 2.36
CA ILE A 100 -3.61 25.67 2.75
C ILE A 100 -4.40 25.77 4.05
N GLU A 101 -5.66 25.35 4.05
CA GLU A 101 -6.48 25.35 5.27
C GLU A 101 -6.27 24.08 6.07
N HIS A 102 -6.34 22.93 5.40
CA HIS A 102 -6.21 21.62 6.01
C HIS A 102 -5.32 20.70 5.18
N VAL A 103 -4.56 19.86 5.88
CA VAL A 103 -3.80 18.76 5.27
C VAL A 103 -4.16 17.48 6.00
N HIS A 104 -4.71 16.52 5.26
CA HIS A 104 -4.98 15.18 5.76
C HIS A 104 -4.01 14.18 5.13
N ILE A 105 -3.43 13.31 5.93
CA ILE A 105 -2.52 12.26 5.47
C ILE A 105 -2.96 10.92 6.02
N ASP A 106 -3.01 9.93 5.14
CA ASP A 106 -3.17 8.53 5.48
C ASP A 106 -2.03 7.71 4.90
N ILE A 107 -1.56 6.72 5.66
CA ILE A 107 -0.76 5.62 5.11
C ILE A 107 -1.42 4.29 5.43
N SER A 108 -1.59 3.46 4.40
CA SER A 108 -2.25 2.16 4.49
C SER A 108 -1.48 1.08 3.73
N LEU A 109 -1.82 -0.18 3.94
CA LEU A 109 -1.26 -1.28 3.19
C LEU A 109 -1.95 -1.42 1.83
N LYS A 110 -1.16 -1.81 0.82
CA LYS A 110 -1.65 -2.38 -0.43
C LYS A 110 -1.20 -3.83 -0.53
N SER A 111 -2.18 -4.72 -0.67
CA SER A 111 -1.97 -6.16 -0.59
C SER A 111 -2.82 -6.91 -1.59
N CYS A 112 -2.33 -8.08 -2.02
CA CYS A 112 -3.16 -9.05 -2.74
C CYS A 112 -4.11 -9.82 -1.81
N SER A 113 -3.89 -9.77 -0.49
CA SER A 113 -4.81 -10.32 0.52
C SER A 113 -5.90 -9.30 0.85
N PRO A 114 -7.18 -9.63 0.66
CA PRO A 114 -8.30 -8.74 1.02
C PRO A 114 -8.34 -8.35 2.49
N GLN A 115 -7.82 -9.20 3.38
CA GLN A 115 -7.78 -8.95 4.82
C GLN A 115 -6.73 -7.88 5.20
N LEU A 116 -5.71 -7.70 4.35
CA LEU A 116 -4.62 -6.75 4.58
C LEU A 116 -4.76 -5.51 3.71
N ASP A 117 -5.40 -5.60 2.54
CA ASP A 117 -5.54 -4.46 1.63
C ASP A 117 -6.37 -3.34 2.26
N GLY A 118 -5.81 -2.14 2.28
CA GLY A 118 -6.44 -0.96 2.90
C GLY A 118 -6.25 -0.89 4.42
N LEU A 119 -5.54 -1.81 5.07
CA LEU A 119 -5.26 -1.72 6.49
C LEU A 119 -4.48 -0.43 6.79
N LYS A 120 -5.10 0.52 7.49
CA LYS A 120 -4.50 1.80 7.86
C LYS A 120 -3.40 1.59 8.89
N GLN A 121 -2.25 2.19 8.63
CA GLN A 121 -1.08 2.15 9.49
C GLN A 121 -0.98 3.41 10.34
N ASP A 122 -1.13 4.59 9.76
CA ASP A 122 -1.03 5.86 10.49
C ASP A 122 -1.78 6.98 9.76
N SER A 123 -2.01 8.10 10.46
CA SER A 123 -2.57 9.32 9.87
C SER A 123 -2.18 10.59 10.60
N MET A 124 -2.25 11.70 9.89
CA MET A 124 -2.02 13.03 10.45
C MET A 124 -2.99 14.03 9.84
N ASP A 125 -3.47 14.92 10.69
CA ASP A 125 -4.22 16.11 10.33
C ASP A 125 -3.39 17.32 10.72
N ASP A 126 -3.32 18.32 9.85
CA ASP A 126 -2.72 19.61 10.17
C ASP A 126 -3.61 20.76 9.70
N SER A 127 -3.74 21.77 10.54
CA SER A 127 -4.57 22.94 10.29
C SER A 127 -3.99 24.14 11.00
N TYR A 128 -4.21 25.32 10.43
CA TYR A 128 -3.75 26.54 11.07
C TYR A 128 -4.60 26.83 12.34
N HIS A 129 -3.96 26.86 13.51
CA HIS A 129 -4.64 27.05 14.80
C HIS A 129 -4.69 28.50 15.29
N GLY A 130 -4.20 29.45 14.50
CA GLY A 130 -4.22 30.87 14.87
C GLY A 130 -5.50 31.58 14.42
N TYR A 131 -5.68 32.83 14.89
CA TYR A 131 -6.83 33.67 14.54
C TYR A 131 -6.50 34.78 13.53
N SER A 132 -5.23 34.95 13.15
CA SER A 132 -4.79 36.07 12.31
C SER A 132 -4.94 35.83 10.80
N GLN A 133 -5.24 34.59 10.40
CA GLN A 133 -5.42 34.18 9.01
C GLN A 133 -6.22 32.87 8.97
N ASP A 134 -6.75 32.53 7.80
CA ASP A 134 -7.68 31.40 7.60
C ASP A 134 -6.96 30.08 7.25
N GLY A 135 -5.64 30.09 7.11
CA GLY A 135 -4.84 28.93 6.71
C GLY A 135 -3.34 29.24 6.66
N PHE A 136 -2.53 28.26 6.29
CA PHE A 136 -1.09 28.44 6.05
C PHE A 136 -0.87 29.20 4.73
N LEU A 137 -0.20 30.34 4.81
CA LEU A 137 0.27 31.05 3.62
C LEU A 137 1.30 30.20 2.87
N ILE A 138 1.07 29.97 1.59
CA ILE A 138 2.00 29.24 0.73
C ILE A 138 2.46 30.05 -0.46
N SER A 139 3.73 29.93 -0.81
CA SER A 139 4.32 30.55 -1.99
C SER A 139 5.62 29.85 -2.37
N ASN A 140 6.21 30.21 -3.52
CA ASN A 140 7.55 29.75 -3.86
C ASN A 140 8.64 30.19 -2.85
N LYS A 141 8.41 31.27 -2.09
CA LYS A 141 9.34 31.77 -1.06
C LYS A 141 9.11 31.12 0.31
N TYR A 142 7.85 30.84 0.61
CA TYR A 142 7.40 30.25 1.86
C TYR A 142 6.65 28.95 1.54
N PRO A 143 7.38 27.86 1.24
CA PRO A 143 6.77 26.57 1.06
C PRO A 143 6.14 26.11 2.38
N TYR A 144 5.02 25.39 2.29
CA TYR A 144 4.52 24.62 3.42
C TYR A 144 5.45 23.43 3.63
N GLU A 145 5.97 23.28 4.85
CA GLU A 145 6.87 22.20 5.24
C GLU A 145 6.28 21.46 6.44
N ASN A 146 6.10 20.15 6.31
CA ASN A 146 5.63 19.32 7.41
C ASN A 146 6.35 17.96 7.41
N THR A 147 6.32 17.27 8.54
CA THR A 147 6.87 15.93 8.72
C THR A 147 5.78 14.99 9.20
N PHE A 148 5.41 14.03 8.36
CA PHE A 148 4.55 12.94 8.76
C PHE A 148 5.39 11.86 9.44
N ALA A 149 5.22 11.73 10.76
CA ALA A 149 5.81 10.66 11.54
C ALA A 149 4.90 9.44 11.47
N ILE A 150 5.49 8.29 11.12
CA ILE A 150 4.81 7.01 11.00
C ILE A 150 5.38 6.13 12.09
N ASP A 151 4.57 5.71 13.04
CA ASP A 151 5.06 4.90 14.17
C ASP A 151 5.25 3.42 13.80
N GLY A 152 4.53 2.93 12.79
CA GLY A 152 4.44 1.49 12.49
C GLY A 152 3.10 0.91 12.93
N PHE A 153 2.97 -0.41 12.95
CA PHE A 153 1.85 -1.02 13.67
C PHE A 153 2.17 -1.06 15.16
N SER A 154 1.28 -0.51 15.97
CA SER A 154 1.44 -0.55 17.43
C SER A 154 1.47 -1.99 17.93
N LYS A 155 2.16 -2.22 19.04
CA LYS A 155 2.21 -3.53 19.70
C LYS A 155 0.80 -4.06 20.01
N ASP A 156 -0.13 -3.18 20.38
CA ASP A 156 -1.51 -3.55 20.71
C ASP A 156 -2.30 -3.99 19.48
N ILE A 157 -2.07 -3.37 18.31
CA ILE A 157 -2.65 -3.84 17.04
C ILE A 157 -2.03 -5.20 16.66
N ILE A 158 -0.72 -5.36 16.82
CA ILE A 158 -0.03 -6.64 16.54
C ILE A 158 -0.53 -7.77 17.44
N ASP A 159 -0.77 -7.49 18.72
CA ASP A 159 -1.24 -8.48 19.70
C ASP A 159 -2.76 -8.71 19.60
N GLY A 160 -3.52 -7.65 19.32
CA GLY A 160 -4.98 -7.63 19.17
C GLY A 160 -5.50 -8.17 17.84
N TRP A 161 -4.67 -8.19 16.78
CA TRP A 161 -5.01 -8.80 15.47
C TRP A 161 -5.43 -10.28 15.57
N ASN A 162 -5.03 -10.96 16.65
CA ASN A 162 -5.44 -12.34 16.92
C ASN A 162 -6.91 -12.49 17.38
N PHE A 163 -7.63 -11.40 17.66
CA PHE A 163 -8.93 -11.41 18.33
C PHE A 163 -10.04 -10.77 17.48
N TYR A 164 -10.52 -11.47 16.44
CA TYR A 164 -11.78 -11.14 15.77
C TYR A 164 -12.59 -12.42 15.42
N CYS A 165 -13.49 -12.81 16.34
CA CYS A 165 -14.63 -13.78 16.29
C CYS A 165 -14.36 -15.30 16.07
N GLY A 166 -15.15 -16.25 16.60
CA GLY A 166 -16.54 -16.20 17.12
C GLY A 166 -16.99 -17.38 18.04
N ASP A 167 -18.31 -17.59 18.09
CA ASP A 167 -19.12 -18.34 19.09
C ASP A 167 -19.22 -19.87 18.89
N TYR A 168 -19.91 -20.58 19.80
CA TYR A 168 -20.01 -22.06 19.97
C TYR A 168 -19.96 -22.91 18.67
N GLY A 169 -18.79 -23.49 18.39
CA GLY A 169 -18.55 -24.45 17.30
C GLY A 169 -17.07 -24.80 17.16
N ASN A 170 -16.75 -25.98 16.62
CA ASN A 170 -15.36 -26.36 16.32
C ASN A 170 -14.84 -25.55 15.12
N GLY A 171 -14.29 -24.37 15.40
CA GLY A 171 -13.49 -23.59 14.45
C GLY A 171 -11.99 -23.78 14.76
N HIS A 172 -11.17 -24.00 13.74
CA HIS A 172 -9.73 -23.90 13.87
C HIS A 172 -9.32 -22.47 13.51
N LEU A 173 -8.93 -21.68 14.51
CA LEU A 173 -8.37 -20.34 14.30
C LEU A 173 -6.85 -20.47 14.14
N SER A 174 -6.33 -20.06 12.98
CA SER A 174 -4.90 -19.84 12.78
C SER A 174 -4.67 -18.33 12.71
N SER A 175 -3.89 -17.79 13.64
CA SER A 175 -3.59 -16.36 13.70
C SER A 175 -2.09 -16.13 13.62
N GLU A 176 -1.68 -15.13 12.85
CA GLU A 176 -0.28 -14.72 12.70
C GLU A 176 -0.15 -13.24 13.11
N ARG A 177 0.91 -12.90 13.85
CA ARG A 177 1.23 -11.50 14.20
C ARG A 177 1.54 -10.67 12.95
N LEU A 178 1.20 -9.38 12.94
CA LEU A 178 1.54 -8.42 11.89
C LEU A 178 3.03 -8.01 11.93
N THR A 179 3.91 -9.00 11.78
CA THR A 179 5.34 -8.77 11.58
C THR A 179 5.62 -8.45 10.12
N GLU A 180 6.74 -7.76 9.83
CA GLU A 180 7.16 -7.48 8.45
C GLU A 180 7.13 -8.74 7.57
N LYS A 181 7.68 -9.85 8.05
CA LYS A 181 7.71 -11.12 7.34
C LYS A 181 6.31 -11.62 7.00
N ASN A 182 5.36 -11.54 7.93
CA ASN A 182 4.01 -12.05 7.72
C ASN A 182 3.21 -11.13 6.80
N LEU A 183 3.40 -9.80 6.88
CA LEU A 183 2.78 -8.85 5.96
C LEU A 183 3.22 -9.13 4.52
N ILE A 184 4.52 -9.28 4.28
CA ILE A 184 5.05 -9.60 2.94
C ILE A 184 4.59 -10.99 2.48
N LYS A 185 4.73 -12.02 3.32
CA LYS A 185 4.31 -13.40 3.00
C LYS A 185 2.84 -13.48 2.59
N ASN A 186 1.99 -12.67 3.22
CA ASN A 186 0.55 -12.64 2.96
C ASN A 186 0.17 -11.60 1.89
N GLY A 187 1.12 -11.18 1.05
CA GLY A 187 0.83 -10.48 -0.21
C GLY A 187 0.85 -8.96 -0.15
N THR A 188 1.26 -8.35 0.97
CA THR A 188 1.47 -6.90 1.02
C THR A 188 2.67 -6.50 0.17
N TYR A 189 2.45 -5.64 -0.81
CA TYR A 189 3.48 -5.24 -1.77
C TYR A 189 3.90 -3.76 -1.64
N ALA A 190 3.08 -2.91 -1.02
CA ALA A 190 3.40 -1.50 -0.80
C ALA A 190 2.65 -0.90 0.39
N ASN A 191 3.15 0.22 0.89
CA ASN A 191 2.32 1.20 1.58
C ASN A 191 1.75 2.20 0.56
N LYS A 192 0.47 2.55 0.66
CA LYS A 192 -0.12 3.68 -0.06
C LYS A 192 -0.14 4.89 0.87
N LEU A 193 0.62 5.92 0.51
CA LEU A 193 0.53 7.26 1.09
C LEU A 193 -0.55 8.03 0.32
N THR A 194 -1.51 8.60 1.04
CA THR A 194 -2.53 9.51 0.50
C THR A 194 -2.39 10.84 1.22
N VAL A 195 -2.24 11.92 0.48
CA VAL A 195 -2.15 13.27 1.03
C VAL A 195 -3.20 14.13 0.36
N VAL A 196 -4.07 14.74 1.16
CA VAL A 196 -5.12 15.65 0.72
C VAL A 196 -4.77 17.04 1.23
N TYR A 197 -4.61 17.98 0.30
CA TYR A 197 -4.45 19.40 0.61
C TYR A 197 -5.73 20.14 0.26
N ASP A 198 -6.37 20.73 1.26
CA ASP A 198 -7.50 21.63 1.05
C ASP A 198 -7.00 23.07 0.96
N LEU A 199 -7.17 23.65 -0.22
CA LEU A 199 -6.72 25.01 -0.54
C LEU A 199 -7.88 25.98 -0.42
N LEU A 200 -7.63 27.13 0.19
CA LEU A 200 -8.47 28.31 0.07
C LEU A 200 -7.90 29.21 -1.01
N ILE A 201 -8.72 29.52 -2.02
CA ILE A 201 -8.35 30.37 -3.15
C ILE A 201 -9.29 31.56 -3.17
N LYS A 202 -8.73 32.76 -3.32
CA LYS A 202 -9.47 34.00 -3.53
C LYS A 202 -8.83 34.78 -4.66
N ASN A 203 -9.47 34.76 -5.82
CA ASN A 203 -9.03 35.47 -7.01
C ASN A 203 -9.26 36.98 -6.87
N LYS A 204 -8.63 37.74 -7.77
CA LYS A 204 -8.75 39.19 -7.81
C LYS A 204 -10.22 39.64 -7.93
N GLY A 205 -10.69 40.38 -6.93
CA GLY A 205 -12.04 40.94 -6.88
C GLY A 205 -13.05 40.09 -6.11
N GLU A 206 -12.72 38.85 -5.78
CA GLU A 206 -13.54 38.00 -4.92
C GLU A 206 -13.49 38.47 -3.47
N GLN A 207 -14.63 38.35 -2.77
CA GLN A 207 -14.77 38.79 -1.38
C GLN A 207 -14.60 37.65 -0.37
N LYS A 208 -14.64 36.40 -0.83
CA LYS A 208 -14.58 35.19 -0.01
C LYS A 208 -13.72 34.15 -0.72
N TYR A 209 -13.11 33.26 0.05
CA TYR A 209 -12.42 32.10 -0.49
C TYR A 209 -13.41 31.05 -1.00
N HIS A 210 -13.01 30.33 -2.04
CA HIS A 210 -13.54 29.01 -2.39
C HIS A 210 -12.48 27.93 -2.16
N THR A 211 -12.92 26.68 -2.10
CA THR A 211 -12.05 25.55 -1.76
C THR A 211 -11.68 24.71 -2.97
N LYS A 212 -10.44 24.22 -3.01
CA LYS A 212 -9.96 23.21 -3.96
C LYS A 212 -9.16 22.15 -3.23
N SER A 213 -9.50 20.89 -3.42
CA SER A 213 -8.73 19.78 -2.86
C SER A 213 -7.75 19.21 -3.88
N ILE A 214 -6.53 18.95 -3.45
CA ILE A 214 -5.51 18.25 -4.21
C ILE A 214 -5.19 16.94 -3.52
N VAL A 215 -5.20 15.86 -4.29
CA VAL A 215 -4.97 14.51 -3.78
C VAL A 215 -3.72 13.95 -4.44
N ASP A 216 -2.73 13.62 -3.61
CA ASP A 216 -1.55 12.85 -3.99
C ASP A 216 -1.69 11.43 -3.45
N GLU A 217 -1.62 10.44 -4.36
CA GLU A 217 -1.62 9.02 -4.02
C GLU A 217 -0.33 8.38 -4.51
N ILE A 218 0.45 7.81 -3.58
CA ILE A 218 1.82 7.35 -3.84
C ILE A 218 1.99 5.95 -3.26
N LEU A 219 2.55 5.03 -4.04
CA LEU A 219 2.94 3.71 -3.57
C LEU A 219 4.40 3.70 -3.14
N ILE A 220 4.65 3.33 -1.89
CA ILE A 220 5.98 3.08 -1.33
C ILE A 220 6.18 1.57 -1.25
N PRO A 221 7.03 0.95 -2.09
CA PRO A 221 7.14 -0.51 -2.11
C PRO A 221 7.66 -1.08 -0.79
N ALA A 222 7.01 -2.13 -0.32
CA ALA A 222 7.41 -2.85 0.90
C ALA A 222 8.59 -3.81 0.64
N GLN A 223 8.81 -4.16 -0.63
CA GLN A 223 10.05 -4.74 -1.12
C GLN A 223 10.37 -4.08 -2.46
N ILE A 224 11.64 -3.76 -2.68
CA ILE A 224 12.11 -3.54 -4.04
C ILE A 224 12.17 -4.93 -4.66
N GLU A 225 11.30 -5.20 -5.64
CA GLU A 225 11.61 -6.25 -6.60
C GLU A 225 13.00 -5.88 -7.15
N GLU A 226 14.04 -6.63 -6.73
CA GLU A 226 15.27 -6.64 -7.52
C GLU A 226 14.81 -6.90 -8.94
N ASN A 227 15.13 -5.94 -9.81
CA ASN A 227 14.77 -5.98 -11.21
C ASN A 227 14.84 -7.43 -11.70
N SER A 228 13.75 -7.86 -12.32
CA SER A 228 13.69 -8.98 -13.26
C SER A 228 14.60 -8.70 -14.46
N THR A 229 15.87 -8.41 -14.20
CA THR A 229 16.96 -8.40 -15.15
C THR A 229 17.29 -9.85 -15.44
N THR A 230 16.65 -10.32 -16.51
CA THR A 230 17.25 -11.25 -17.48
C THR A 230 17.56 -12.67 -16.98
N ASN A 231 16.51 -13.45 -16.76
CA ASN A 231 16.46 -14.86 -17.18
C ASN A 231 16.40 -14.98 -18.72
N LEU A 232 17.35 -14.34 -19.42
CA LEU A 232 17.48 -14.42 -20.89
C LEU A 232 18.87 -14.90 -21.35
N ASN A 233 19.83 -15.12 -20.44
CA ASN A 233 21.16 -15.64 -20.79
C ASN A 233 21.34 -17.17 -20.62
N ASN A 234 20.31 -17.91 -20.20
CA ASN A 234 20.40 -19.37 -20.07
C ASN A 234 19.75 -20.17 -21.22
N LYS A 235 19.45 -19.54 -22.36
CA LYS A 235 18.97 -20.26 -23.56
C LYS A 235 19.89 -20.19 -24.78
N THR A 236 21.01 -19.47 -24.70
CA THR A 236 21.96 -19.36 -25.83
C THR A 236 23.24 -20.20 -25.61
N SER A 237 23.63 -20.48 -24.36
CA SER A 237 24.87 -21.22 -24.07
C SER A 237 24.77 -22.76 -24.17
N SER A 238 23.60 -23.32 -24.48
CA SER A 238 23.44 -24.78 -24.65
C SER A 238 23.45 -25.26 -26.10
N ASN A 239 23.48 -24.35 -27.09
CA ASN A 239 23.55 -24.72 -28.51
C ASN A 239 24.94 -24.50 -29.15
N GLU A 240 25.85 -23.75 -28.55
CA GLU A 240 27.23 -23.58 -29.08
C GLU A 240 28.24 -24.62 -28.58
N LEU A 241 27.89 -25.43 -27.57
CA LEU A 241 28.77 -26.48 -27.04
C LEU A 241 28.64 -27.84 -27.75
N LYS A 242 27.81 -27.96 -28.79
CA LYS A 242 27.68 -29.18 -29.61
C LYS A 242 28.33 -29.10 -30.99
N GLU A 243 28.75 -27.94 -31.47
CA GLU A 243 29.39 -27.83 -32.80
C GLU A 243 30.92 -27.86 -32.79
N ASN A 244 31.58 -27.62 -31.65
CA ASN A 244 33.05 -27.58 -31.60
C ASN A 244 33.75 -28.91 -31.25
N ASN A 245 33.02 -30.01 -31.06
CA ASN A 245 33.60 -31.34 -30.77
C ASN A 245 33.57 -32.32 -31.97
N SER A 246 33.41 -31.84 -33.21
CA SER A 246 33.47 -32.70 -34.42
C SER A 246 34.58 -32.38 -35.42
N LYS A 247 35.50 -31.46 -35.09
CA LYS A 247 36.64 -31.12 -35.96
C LYS A 247 37.99 -31.25 -35.25
N GLU A 248 38.25 -32.40 -34.65
CA GLU A 248 39.61 -32.91 -34.47
C GLU A 248 39.61 -34.42 -34.69
N LYS A 249 39.82 -34.80 -35.96
CA LYS A 249 40.38 -36.08 -36.41
C LYS A 249 40.98 -35.91 -37.79
#